data_AF-A0A1Z8AWB3-F1
#
_entry.id   AF-A0A1Z8AWB3-F1
#
_cell.length_a   1.000
_cell.length_b   1.000
_cell.length_c   1.000
_cell.angle_alpha   90.00
_cell.angle_beta   90.00
_cell.angle_gamma   90.00
#
_symmetry.space_group_name_H-M   'P 1'
#
loop_
_entity.id
_entity.type
_entity.pdbx_description
1 polymer ?
#
loop_
_entity_poly.entity_id
_entity_poly.type
_entity_poly.pdbx_seq_one_letter_code
_entity_poly.pdbx_strand_id
1 'polypeptide(L)' 'MKEKIDYKSIVLSGSFGGLVYAILMSIFYQLTENTGFNFVKFIIDFTMFGILIAVVIWWSMRKSKKNREK' A
#
# COMPACT_ATOMS: atom_id res chain seq x y z
N MET A 1 27.12 5.69 4.13
CA MET A 1 25.81 6.27 4.52
C MET A 1 25.07 5.22 5.32
N LYS A 2 24.73 5.48 6.59
CA LYS A 2 23.95 4.54 7.41
C LYS A 2 22.52 4.52 6.88
N GLU A 3 22.18 3.56 6.02
CA GLU A 3 20.79 3.26 5.68
C GLU A 3 20.08 2.71 6.93
N LYS A 4 19.63 3.63 7.78
CA LYS A 4 18.59 3.31 8.75
C LYS A 4 17.38 2.91 7.91
N ILE A 5 16.87 1.70 8.14
CA ILE A 5 15.58 1.27 7.59
C ILE A 5 14.58 2.33 8.04
N ASP A 6 14.22 3.22 7.12
CA ASP A 6 13.36 4.34 7.43
C ASP A 6 11.94 3.82 7.36
N TYR A 7 11.48 3.26 8.49
CA TYR A 7 10.12 2.79 8.69
C TYR A 7 9.10 3.84 8.27
N LYS A 8 9.45 5.14 8.36
CA LYS A 8 8.65 6.25 7.88
C LYS A 8 8.45 6.17 6.36
N SER A 9 9.48 5.83 5.60
CA SER A 9 9.40 5.64 4.15
C SER A 9 8.56 4.42 3.77
N ILE A 10 8.63 3.33 4.54
CA ILE A 10 7.78 2.14 4.33
C ILE A 10 6.31 2.48 4.57
N VAL A 11 6.02 3.16 5.69
CA VAL A 11 4.65 3.60 6.02
C VAL A 11 4.14 4.63 5.02
N LEU A 12 4.99 5.55 4.56
CA LEU A 12 4.63 6.53 3.52
C LEU A 12 4.29 5.84 2.20
N SER A 13 5.10 4.85 1.81
CA SER A 13 4.89 4.08 0.57
C SER A 13 3.63 3.20 0.64
N GLY A 14 3.39 2.55 1.79
CA GLY A 14 2.17 1.79 2.04
C GLY A 14 0.93 2.67 2.07
N SER A 15 1.01 3.84 2.70
CA SER A 15 -0.09 4.81 2.74
C SER A 15 -0.39 5.36 1.34
N PHE A 16 0.63 5.70 0.56
CA PHE A 16 0.46 6.19 -0.82
C PHE A 16 -0.12 5.11 -1.74
N GLY A 17 0.35 3.86 -1.61
CA GLY A 17 -0.19 2.72 -2.34
C GLY A 17 -1.65 2.43 -2.00
N GLY A 18 -2.01 2.48 -0.71
CA GLY A 18 -3.40 2.37 -0.26
C GLY A 18 -4.26 3.51 -0.82
N LEU A 19 -3.75 4.75 -0.83
CA LEU A 19 -4.51 5.93 -1.26
C LEU A 19 -4.82 5.87 -2.76
N VAL A 20 -3.82 5.52 -3.58
CA VAL A 20 -3.99 5.35 -5.03
C VAL A 20 -4.97 4.20 -5.34
N TYR A 21 -4.84 3.07 -4.64
CA TYR A 21 -5.77 1.95 -4.81
C TYR A 21 -7.20 2.33 -4.45
N ALA A 22 -7.40 3.03 -3.34
CA ALA A 22 -8.71 3.41 -2.87
C ALA A 22 -9.37 4.47 -3.78
N ILE A 23 -8.60 5.41 -4.36
CA ILE A 23 -9.09 6.34 -5.39
C ILE A 23 -9.53 5.57 -6.64
N LEU A 24 -8.70 4.66 -7.14
CA LEU A 24 -9.04 3.82 -8.29
C LEU A 24 -10.29 2.99 -8.04
N MET A 25 -10.39 2.38 -6.86
CA MET A 25 -11.53 1.56 -6.49
C MET A 25 -12.81 2.38 -6.35
N SER A 26 -12.72 3.61 -5.80
CA SER A 26 -13.85 4.55 -5.74
C SER A 26 -14.37 4.93 -7.13
N ILE A 27 -13.47 5.16 -8.09
CA ILE A 27 -13.84 5.47 -9.48
C ILE A 27 -14.45 4.22 -10.14
N PHE A 28 -13.87 3.04 -9.90
CA PHE A 28 -14.39 1.78 -10.42
C PHE A 28 -15.79 1.49 -9.88
N TYR A 29 -16.03 1.62 -8.58
CA TYR A 29 -17.36 1.40 -8.01
C TYR A 29 -18.42 2.31 -8.63
N GLN A 30 -18.11 3.58 -8.90
CA GLN A 30 -19.03 4.47 -9.63
C GLN A 30 -19.33 4.01 -11.07
N LEU A 31 -18.42 3.29 -11.70
CA LEU A 31 -18.55 2.81 -13.09
C LEU A 31 -19.20 1.43 -13.19
N THR A 32 -18.93 0.51 -12.26
CA THR A 32 -19.38 -0.89 -12.33
C THR A 32 -20.57 -1.21 -11.45
N GLU A 33 -20.78 -0.48 -10.36
CA GLU A 33 -21.80 -0.76 -9.36
C GLU A 33 -22.74 0.45 -9.27
N ASN A 34 -24.03 0.30 -9.64
CA ASN A 34 -25.07 1.32 -9.39
C ASN A 34 -25.35 1.53 -7.88
N THR A 35 -24.54 0.93 -7.00
CA THR A 35 -24.52 1.15 -5.56
C THR A 35 -23.63 2.35 -5.25
N GLY A 36 -24.23 3.42 -4.72
CA GLY A 36 -23.52 4.64 -4.35
C GLY A 36 -22.31 4.41 -3.44
N PHE A 37 -21.39 5.37 -3.45
CA PHE A 37 -20.11 5.29 -2.74
C PHE A 37 -20.23 4.76 -1.30
N ASN A 38 -19.55 3.65 -1.02
CA ASN A 38 -19.62 2.98 0.27
C ASN A 38 -18.28 3.11 1.02
N PHE A 39 -18.25 4.01 2.01
CA PHE A 39 -17.05 4.37 2.76
C PHE A 39 -16.43 3.19 3.51
N VAL A 40 -17.25 2.21 3.92
CA VAL A 40 -16.78 1.01 4.64
C VAL A 40 -15.97 0.12 3.70
N LYS A 41 -16.47 -0.14 2.48
CA LYS A 41 -15.71 -0.87 1.43
C LYS A 41 -14.38 -0.16 1.13
N PHE A 42 -14.42 1.17 1.00
CA PHE A 42 -13.21 1.98 0.76
C PHE A 42 -12.14 1.81 1.84
N ILE A 43 -12.51 1.85 3.12
CA ILE A 43 -11.56 1.67 4.22
C ILE A 43 -11.01 0.25 4.24
N ILE A 44 -11.84 -0.76 4.00
CA ILE A 44 -11.42 -2.17 3.95
C ILE A 44 -10.43 -2.38 2.81
N ASP A 45 -10.75 -1.88 1.63
CA ASP A 45 -9.91 -1.96 0.43
C ASP A 45 -8.58 -1.23 0.64
N PHE A 46 -8.61 0.00 1.17
CA PHE A 46 -7.41 0.77 1.55
C PHE A 46 -6.54 0.00 2.54
N THR A 47 -7.15 -0.60 3.57
CA THR A 47 -6.43 -1.30 4.64
C THR A 47 -5.84 -2.62 4.13
N MET A 48 -6.61 -3.43 3.41
CA MET A 48 -6.12 -4.68 2.81
C MET A 48 -4.94 -4.41 1.87
N PHE A 49 -5.08 -3.42 0.98
CA PHE A 49 -4.04 -3.10 0.01
C PHE A 49 -2.83 -2.44 0.68
N GLY A 50 -3.05 -1.54 1.64
CA GLY A 50 -1.99 -0.91 2.43
C GLY A 50 -1.14 -1.93 3.19
N ILE A 51 -1.78 -2.92 3.84
CA ILE A 51 -1.08 -4.02 4.52
C ILE A 51 -0.30 -4.87 3.51
N LEU A 52 -0.91 -5.24 2.38
CA LEU A 52 -0.24 -6.01 1.32
C LEU A 52 1.02 -5.30 0.83
N ILE A 53 0.92 -4.02 0.49
CA ILE A 53 2.06 -3.21 0.04
C ILE A 53 3.11 -3.10 1.14
N ALA A 54 2.72 -2.87 2.40
CA ALA A 54 3.65 -2.82 3.52
C ALA A 54 4.43 -4.14 3.68
N VAL A 55 3.76 -5.29 3.54
CA VAL A 55 4.38 -6.62 3.59
C VAL A 55 5.32 -6.83 2.40
N VAL A 56 4.90 -6.45 1.19
CA VAL A 56 5.73 -6.55 -0.03
C VAL A 56 6.99 -5.70 0.08
N ILE A 57 6.88 -4.45 0.54
CA ILE A 57 8.02 -3.56 0.75
C ILE A 57 8.94 -4.12 1.83
N TRP A 58 8.38 -4.58 2.95
CA TRP A 58 9.15 -5.20 4.03
C TRP A 58 9.93 -6.42 3.54
N TRP A 59 9.29 -7.28 2.75
CA TRP A 59 9.94 -8.46 2.16
C TRP A 59 11.00 -8.07 1.13
N SER A 60 10.71 -7.11 0.26
CA SER A 60 11.65 -6.59 -0.74
C SER A 60 12.90 -6.00 -0.08
N MET A 61 12.74 -5.19 0.97
CA MET A 61 13.86 -4.64 1.74
C MET A 61 14.68 -5.73 2.44
N ARG A 62 14.02 -6.76 2.99
CA ARG A 62 14.71 -7.92 3.57
C ARG A 62 15.57 -8.66 2.55
N LYS A 63 15.11 -8.75 1.29
CA LYS A 63 15.84 -9.37 0.18
C LYS A 63 16.98 -8.47 -0.32
N SER A 64 16.77 -7.15 -0.36
CA SER A 64 17.78 -6.17 -0.77
C SER A 64 18.98 -6.12 0.19
N LYS A 65 18.73 -6.23 1.51
CA LYS A 65 19.80 -6.26 2.52
C LYS A 65 20.75 -7.45 2.34
N LYS A 66 20.24 -8.60 1.88
CA LYS A 66 21.05 -9.81 1.60
C LYS A 66 21.94 -9.67 0.35
N ASN A 67 21.64 -8.74 -0.55
CA ASN A 67 22.38 -8.52 -1.79
C ASN A 67 23.48 -7.44 -1.69
N ARG A 68 23.52 -6.66 -0.59
CA ARG A 68 24.58 -5.67 -0.34
C ARG A 68 25.70 -6.19 0.57
N GLU A 69 25.61 -7.43 1.04
CA GLU A 69 26.67 -8.10 1.83
C GLU A 69 27.51 -9.10 1.02
N LYS A 70 27.32 -9.16 -0.32
CA LYS A 70 28.24 -9.80 -1.26
C LYS A 70 29.05 -8.75 -1.99
#